data_AF-A0A538DHF2-F1
#
_entry.id   AF-A0A538DHF2-F1
#
_cell.length_a   1.000
_cell.length_b   1.000
_cell.length_c   1.000
_cell.angle_alpha   90.00
_cell.angle_beta   90.00
_cell.angle_gamma   90.00
#
_symmetry.space_group_name_H-M   'P 1'
#
loop_
_entity.id
_entity.type
_entity.pdbx_description
1 polymer ?
#
loop_
_entity_poly.entity_id
_entity_poly.type
_entity_poly.pdbx_seq_one_letter_code
_entity_poly.pdbx_strand_id
1 'polypeptide(L)'
;METDDPAQLDHVMAQLAGGDLAFAVTLANGWHAPIARLVRTLLREMGRPDLAGDREEVAGHVIDACFVIADRAGGWRPGEAPPWLWARFAIRAEVARSIGHRCVELDDSQYDGCPPVPVDM
;
A
#
# COMPACT_ATOMS: atom_id res chain seq x y z
N MET A 1 -12.01 0.85 -18.12
CA MET A 1 -13.04 -0.22 -18.19
C MET A 1 -12.63 -1.20 -17.12
N GLU A 2 -13.46 -1.38 -16.09
CA GLU A 2 -13.19 -2.35 -15.03
C GLU A 2 -13.36 -3.74 -15.63
N THR A 3 -12.36 -4.61 -15.43
CA THR A 3 -12.31 -5.94 -16.02
C THR A 3 -12.22 -6.97 -14.90
N ASP A 4 -13.07 -7.99 -14.95
CA ASP A 4 -13.01 -9.14 -14.04
C ASP A 4 -12.63 -10.43 -14.79
N ASP A 5 -11.89 -10.28 -15.90
CA ASP A 5 -11.46 -11.41 -16.75
C ASP A 5 -10.17 -12.03 -16.19
N PRO A 6 -10.20 -13.27 -15.66
CA PRO A 6 -9.02 -13.92 -15.12
C PRO A 6 -7.93 -14.13 -16.16
N ALA A 7 -8.28 -14.41 -17.42
CA ALA A 7 -7.29 -14.62 -18.48
C ALA A 7 -6.54 -13.33 -18.82
N GLN A 8 -7.23 -12.18 -18.76
CA GLN A 8 -6.60 -10.88 -18.92
C GLN A 8 -5.70 -10.55 -17.73
N LEU A 9 -6.10 -10.89 -16.50
CA LEU A 9 -5.27 -10.70 -15.31
C LEU A 9 -3.98 -11.54 -15.40
N ASP A 10 -4.10 -12.81 -15.81
CA ASP A 10 -2.96 -13.70 -16.03
C ASP A 10 -1.98 -13.12 -17.06
N HIS A 11 -2.50 -12.59 -18.17
CA HIS A 11 -1.68 -11.95 -19.19
C HIS A 11 -0.95 -10.72 -18.64
N VAL A 12 -1.64 -9.84 -17.92
CA VAL A 12 -1.04 -8.65 -17.30
C VAL A 12 0.08 -9.05 -16.34
N MET A 13 -0.16 -10.05 -15.49
CA MET A 13 0.84 -10.55 -14.54
C MET A 13 2.04 -11.20 -15.23
N ALA A 14 1.83 -11.92 -16.34
CA ALA A 14 2.91 -12.49 -17.13
C ALA A 14 3.81 -11.41 -17.76
N GLN A 15 3.22 -10.31 -18.26
CA GLN A 15 3.99 -9.18 -18.80
C GLN A 15 4.81 -8.49 -17.71
N LEU A 16 4.23 -8.29 -16.52
CA LEU A 16 4.94 -7.74 -15.36
C LEU A 16 6.08 -8.65 -14.91
N ALA A 17 5.86 -9.96 -14.88
CA ALA A 17 6.92 -10.94 -14.57
C ALA A 17 8.04 -10.93 -15.62
N GLY A 18 7.72 -10.58 -16.86
CA GLY A 18 8.67 -10.33 -17.95
C GLY A 18 9.41 -8.99 -17.86
N GLY A 19 9.08 -8.13 -16.89
CA GLY A 19 9.70 -6.83 -16.66
C GLY A 19 9.05 -5.65 -17.37
N ASP A 20 7.90 -5.84 -18.04
CA ASP A 20 7.18 -4.74 -18.67
C ASP A 20 6.34 -3.98 -17.64
N LEU A 21 6.96 -2.97 -17.03
CA LEU A 21 6.31 -2.11 -16.03
C LEU A 21 5.15 -1.27 -16.59
N ALA A 22 4.99 -1.13 -17.91
CA ALA A 22 3.84 -0.41 -18.47
C ALA A 22 2.52 -1.09 -18.09
N PHE A 23 2.56 -2.42 -17.86
CA PHE A 23 1.39 -3.18 -17.41
C PHE A 23 0.97 -2.89 -15.97
N ALA A 24 1.77 -2.19 -15.16
CA ALA A 24 1.34 -1.73 -13.83
C ALA A 24 0.19 -0.71 -13.95
N VAL A 25 0.23 0.16 -14.96
CA VAL A 25 -0.86 1.10 -15.26
C VAL A 25 -2.09 0.36 -15.81
N THR A 26 -1.88 -0.67 -16.63
CA THR A 26 -2.96 -1.55 -17.08
C THR A 26 -3.65 -2.24 -15.90
N LEU A 27 -2.89 -2.75 -14.93
CA LEU A 27 -3.42 -3.36 -13.70
C LEU A 27 -4.21 -2.33 -12.88
N ALA A 28 -3.66 -1.14 -12.67
CA ALA A 28 -4.30 -0.07 -11.90
C ALA A 28 -5.64 0.35 -12.50
N ASN A 29 -5.75 0.40 -13.84
CA ASN A 29 -6.98 0.80 -14.53
C ASN A 29 -7.99 -0.35 -14.68
N GLY A 30 -7.52 -1.58 -14.90
CA GLY A 30 -8.39 -2.75 -15.11
C GLY A 30 -8.98 -3.30 -13.82
N TRP A 31 -8.20 -3.30 -12.72
CA TRP A 31 -8.58 -3.85 -11.42
C TRP A 31 -8.54 -2.79 -10.31
N HIS A 32 -8.86 -1.53 -10.65
CA HIS A 32 -8.85 -0.42 -9.71
C HIS A 32 -9.66 -0.73 -8.45
N ALA A 33 -10.93 -1.12 -8.61
CA ALA A 33 -11.87 -1.26 -7.49
C ALA A 33 -11.44 -2.28 -6.43
N PRO A 34 -11.04 -3.53 -6.76
CA PRO A 34 -10.58 -4.47 -5.75
C PRO A 34 -9.28 -4.03 -5.07
N ILE A 35 -8.34 -3.41 -5.80
CA ILE A 35 -7.09 -2.90 -5.22
C ILE A 35 -7.39 -1.70 -4.30
N ALA A 36 -8.24 -0.77 -4.72
CA ALA A 36 -8.67 0.35 -3.91
C ALA A 36 -9.42 -0.11 -2.65
N ARG A 37 -10.20 -1.19 -2.72
CA ARG A 37 -10.85 -1.79 -1.55
C ARG A 37 -9.81 -2.33 -0.57
N LEU A 38 -8.78 -3.03 -1.05
CA LEU A 38 -7.68 -3.50 -0.22
C LEU A 38 -6.95 -2.32 0.45
N VAL A 39 -6.58 -1.31 -0.32
CA VAL A 39 -5.89 -0.10 0.18
C VAL A 39 -6.70 0.59 1.27
N ARG A 40 -8.00 0.83 1.05
CA ARG A 40 -8.88 1.42 2.08
C ARG A 40 -8.93 0.60 3.36
N THR A 41 -8.96 -0.72 3.24
CA THR A 41 -8.91 -1.62 4.40
C THR A 41 -7.59 -1.47 5.15
N LEU A 42 -6.46 -1.46 4.44
CA LEU A 42 -5.13 -1.29 5.03
C LEU A 42 -4.99 0.07 5.74
N LEU A 43 -5.44 1.17 5.11
CA LEU A 43 -5.44 2.52 5.69
C LEU A 43 -6.24 2.58 6.99
N ARG A 44 -7.44 1.96 7.02
CA ARG A 44 -8.26 1.87 8.24
C ARG A 44 -7.59 1.05 9.33
N GLU A 45 -7.00 -0.09 9.00
CA GLU A 45 -6.22 -0.92 9.93
C GLU A 45 -4.99 -0.17 10.48
N MET A 46 -4.48 0.83 9.77
CA MET A 46 -3.40 1.71 10.20
C MET A 46 -3.89 2.96 10.95
N GLY A 47 -5.19 3.07 11.22
CA GLY A 47 -5.76 4.21 11.94
C GLY A 47 -5.84 5.50 11.10
N ARG A 48 -5.87 5.39 9.76
CA ARG A 48 -6.02 6.52 8.82
C ARG A 48 -7.35 6.47 8.07
N PRO A 49 -8.50 6.59 8.76
CA PRO A 49 -9.80 6.64 8.09
C PRO A 49 -10.00 7.90 7.25
N ASP A 50 -9.27 8.98 7.56
CA ASP A 50 -9.18 10.21 6.78
C ASP A 50 -8.65 9.93 5.36
N LEU A 51 -7.48 9.29 5.25
CA LEU A 51 -6.92 8.90 3.95
C LEU A 51 -7.79 7.86 3.24
N ALA A 52 -8.39 6.93 3.98
CA ALA A 52 -9.28 5.92 3.39
C ALA A 52 -10.56 6.51 2.77
N GLY A 53 -10.96 7.71 3.22
CA GLY A 53 -12.09 8.47 2.70
C GLY A 53 -11.74 9.39 1.54
N ASP A 54 -10.47 9.76 1.39
CA ASP A 54 -9.97 10.60 0.30
C ASP A 54 -9.76 9.77 -0.98
N ARG A 55 -10.38 10.22 -2.08
CA ARG A 55 -10.30 9.52 -3.36
C ARG A 55 -8.91 9.65 -3.99
N GLU A 56 -8.27 10.80 -3.88
CA GLU A 56 -6.97 11.06 -4.51
C GLU A 56 -5.86 10.31 -3.80
N GLU A 57 -5.87 10.33 -2.47
CA GLU A 57 -4.93 9.55 -1.64
C GLU A 57 -5.05 8.04 -1.91
N VAL A 58 -6.28 7.53 -1.96
CA VAL A 58 -6.49 6.11 -2.31
C VAL A 58 -6.00 5.81 -3.73
N ALA A 59 -6.20 6.72 -4.69
CA ALA A 59 -5.74 6.52 -6.06
C ALA A 59 -4.20 6.47 -6.15
N GLY A 60 -3.50 7.35 -5.41
CA GLY A 60 -2.04 7.31 -5.30
C GLY A 60 -1.54 5.97 -4.75
N HIS A 61 -2.10 5.51 -3.63
CA HIS A 61 -1.74 4.23 -3.03
C HIS A 61 -2.10 3.00 -3.89
N VAL A 62 -3.12 3.09 -4.76
CA VAL A 62 -3.41 2.03 -5.73
C VAL A 62 -2.28 1.91 -6.74
N ILE A 63 -1.72 3.03 -7.21
CA ILE A 63 -0.58 3.04 -8.12
C ILE A 63 0.65 2.42 -7.43
N ASP A 64 0.94 2.83 -6.19
CA ASP A 64 2.03 2.25 -5.40
C ASP A 64 1.86 0.72 -5.22
N ALA A 65 0.64 0.28 -4.90
CA ALA A 65 0.32 -1.14 -4.78
C ALA A 65 0.56 -1.91 -6.09
N CYS A 66 0.25 -1.31 -7.24
CA CYS A 66 0.51 -1.93 -8.54
C CYS A 66 2.02 -2.07 -8.82
N PHE A 67 2.84 -1.08 -8.43
CA PHE A 67 4.29 -1.21 -8.53
C PHE A 67 4.86 -2.29 -7.60
N VAL A 68 4.33 -2.40 -6.37
CA VAL A 68 4.69 -3.49 -5.44
C VAL A 68 4.37 -4.87 -6.00
N ILE A 69 3.21 -5.00 -6.67
CA ILE A 69 2.81 -6.23 -7.36
C ILE A 69 3.76 -6.51 -8.53
N ALA A 70 4.09 -5.49 -9.34
CA ALA A 70 4.97 -5.62 -10.49
C ALA A 70 6.37 -6.12 -10.09
N ASP A 71 6.97 -5.51 -9.06
CA ASP A 71 8.27 -5.90 -8.49
C ASP A 71 8.31 -7.37 -8.03
N ARG A 72 7.15 -7.95 -7.71
CA ARG A 72 7.03 -9.32 -7.19
C ARG A 72 6.39 -10.27 -8.20
N ALA A 73 6.02 -9.82 -9.39
CA ALA A 73 5.15 -10.56 -10.31
C ALA A 73 5.65 -11.97 -10.64
N GLY A 74 6.97 -12.19 -10.71
CA GLY A 74 7.56 -13.51 -10.97
C GLY A 74 7.28 -14.58 -9.91
N GLY A 75 6.88 -14.19 -8.70
CA GLY A 75 6.50 -15.12 -7.62
C GLY A 75 5.02 -15.49 -7.58
N TRP A 76 4.18 -14.79 -8.34
CA TRP A 76 2.74 -15.02 -8.35
C TRP A 76 2.36 -16.21 -9.26
N ARG A 77 1.26 -16.90 -8.93
CA ARG A 77 0.76 -18.07 -9.67
C ARG A 77 -0.67 -17.84 -10.16
N PRO A 78 -0.95 -18.05 -11.47
CA PRO A 78 -2.30 -18.02 -12.02
C PRO A 78 -3.26 -18.98 -11.32
N GLY A 79 -4.52 -18.57 -11.19
CA GLY A 79 -5.60 -19.41 -10.60
C GLY A 79 -5.58 -19.55 -9.07
N GLU A 80 -4.60 -18.98 -8.38
CA GLU A 80 -4.57 -18.91 -6.91
C GLU A 80 -5.19 -17.59 -6.38
N ALA A 81 -4.64 -17.04 -5.30
CA ALA A 81 -5.09 -15.76 -4.78
C ALA A 81 -4.83 -14.63 -5.80
N PRO A 82 -5.75 -13.65 -5.94
CA PRO A 82 -5.52 -12.47 -6.76
C PRO A 82 -4.21 -11.74 -6.38
N PRO A 83 -3.52 -11.08 -7.33
CA PRO A 83 -2.20 -10.49 -7.09
C PRO A 83 -2.14 -9.55 -5.89
N TRP A 84 -3.19 -8.74 -5.68
CA TRP A 84 -3.27 -7.81 -4.55
C TRP A 84 -3.48 -8.49 -3.20
N LEU A 85 -4.16 -9.65 -3.16
CA LEU A 85 -4.30 -10.43 -1.92
C LEU A 85 -3.01 -11.20 -1.64
N TRP A 86 -2.42 -11.81 -2.67
CA TRP A 86 -1.12 -12.48 -2.57
C TRP A 86 -0.01 -11.54 -2.07
N ALA A 87 0.08 -10.33 -2.64
CA ALA A 87 1.06 -9.32 -2.27
C ALA A 87 0.66 -8.46 -1.04
N ARG A 88 -0.44 -8.79 -0.33
CA ARG A 88 -1.04 -7.93 0.70
C ARG A 88 -0.05 -7.40 1.73
N PHE A 89 0.85 -8.25 2.24
CA PHE A 89 1.81 -7.84 3.26
C PHE A 89 2.86 -6.86 2.72
N ALA A 90 3.31 -7.06 1.47
CA ALA A 90 4.22 -6.13 0.82
C ALA A 90 3.53 -4.79 0.54
N ILE A 91 2.28 -4.82 0.07
CA ILE A 91 1.48 -3.61 -0.16
C ILE A 91 1.27 -2.87 1.17
N ARG A 92 0.96 -3.59 2.25
CA ARG A 92 0.83 -2.99 3.59
C ARG A 92 2.12 -2.30 4.04
N ALA A 93 3.26 -2.95 3.85
CA ALA A 93 4.55 -2.36 4.20
C ALA A 93 4.82 -1.08 3.40
N GLU A 94 4.50 -1.06 2.10
CA GLU A 94 4.66 0.11 1.25
C GLU A 94 3.73 1.26 1.64
N VAL A 95 2.44 0.97 1.87
CA VAL A 95 1.49 2.00 2.34
C VAL A 95 1.92 2.57 3.69
N ALA A 96 2.39 1.73 4.62
CA ALA A 96 2.92 2.19 5.90
C ALA A 96 4.16 3.09 5.73
N ARG A 97 5.05 2.74 4.79
CA ARG A 97 6.22 3.55 4.44
C ARG A 97 5.82 4.91 3.87
N SER A 98 4.82 4.94 2.99
CA SER A 98 4.33 6.14 2.32
C SER A 98 3.65 7.14 3.28
N ILE A 99 2.86 6.64 4.23
CA ILE A 99 2.25 7.47 5.29
C ILE A 99 3.30 8.12 6.20
N GLY A 100 4.46 7.48 6.37
CA GLY A 100 5.51 7.89 7.29
C GLY A 100 5.15 7.64 8.77
N HIS A 101 6.07 7.97 9.67
CA HIS A 101 5.78 7.97 11.10
C HIS A 101 4.93 9.19 11.46
N ARG A 102 3.91 9.01 12.31
CA ARG A 102 3.14 10.11 12.86
C ARG A 102 4.08 11.01 13.67
N CYS A 103 4.44 12.16 13.12
CA CYS A 103 5.09 13.22 13.87
C CYS A 103 3.99 13.98 14.64
N VAL A 104 4.08 13.97 15.97
CA VAL A 104 3.33 14.90 16.81
C VAL A 104 4.35 15.94 17.25
N GLU A 105 4.05 17.23 17.02
CA GLU A 105 4.85 18.31 17.60
C GLU A 105 4.91 18.09 19.11
N LEU A 106 6.13 18.01 19.65
CA LEU A 106 6.33 17.93 21.09
C LEU A 106 5.83 19.25 21.68
N ASP A 107 4.77 19.15 22.48
CA ASP A 107 4.29 20.27 23.28
C ASP A 107 5.19 20.41 24.50
N ASP A 108 6.19 21.29 24.42
CA ASP A 108 7.12 21.60 25.51
C ASP A 108 6.40 22.05 26.79
N SER A 109 5.14 22.52 26.70
CA SER A 109 4.34 22.90 27.87
C SER A 109 3.79 21.71 28.67
N GLN A 110 3.81 20.50 28.09
CA GLN A 110 3.49 19.24 28.76
C GLN A 110 4.75 18.55 29.32
N TYR A 111 5.92 19.10 29.02
CA TYR A 111 7.18 18.62 29.57
C TYR A 111 7.42 19.28 30.94
N ASP A 112 6.76 18.75 31.98
CA ASP A 112 7.23 18.95 33.35
C ASP A 112 8.59 18.27 33.46
N GLY A 113 9.65 19.05 33.23
CA GLY A 113 11.01 18.57 33.09
C GLY A 113 11.36 17.50 34.11
N CYS A 114 11.91 16.38 33.62
CA CYS A 114 12.48 15.36 34.49
C CYS A 114 13.41 16.06 35.50
N PRO A 115 13.16 15.98 36.82
CA PRO A 115 14.04 16.59 37.79
C PRO A 115 15.45 16.04 37.58
N PRO A 116 16.50 16.88 37.65
CA PRO A 116 17.85 16.42 37.42
C PRO A 116 18.14 15.23 38.34
N VAL A 117 18.55 14.10 37.75
CA VAL A 117 19.05 12.96 38.52
C VAL A 117 20.25 13.44 39.34
N PRO A 118 20.23 13.31 40.69
CA PRO A 118 21.36 13.69 41.51
C PRO A 118 22.58 12.88 41.05
N VAL A 119 23.63 13.59 40.65
CA VAL A 119 24.95 13.00 40.45
C VAL A 119 25.61 12.93 41.83
N ASP A 120 25.48 11.79 42.51
CA ASP A 120 26.28 11.52 43.70
C ASP A 120 27.75 11.39 43.27
N MET A 121 28.61 12.28 43.79
CA MET A 121 30.08 12.22 43.73
C MET A 121 30.64 11.46 44.93
#